data_AF-J9AGY2-F1
#
_entry.id   AF-J9AGY2-F1
#
_cell.length_a   1.000
_cell.length_b   1.000
_cell.length_c   1.000
_cell.angle_alpha   90.00
_cell.angle_beta   90.00
_cell.angle_gamma   90.00
#
_symmetry.space_group_name_H-M   'P 1'
#
loop_
_entity.id
_entity.type
_entity.pdbx_description
1 polymer ?
#
loop_
_entity_poly.entity_id
_entity_poly.type
_entity_poly.pdbx_seq_one_letter_code
_entity_poly.pdbx_strand_id
1 'polypeptide(L)'
;KISSFRNELTEICKNKGQLYHWRQIDSARTFLFTLHRNLFTVEVAEIFLQMLVDVHAVWRHTAADCIANYLEWNKPLTKRILWDPPNKAILASTRFTNILF
;
A
#
# COMPACT_ATOMS: atom_id res chain seq x y z
N LYS A 1 9.42 -22.88 -5.15
CA LYS A 1 8.63 -23.02 -6.40
C LYS A 1 7.88 -21.73 -6.73
N ILE A 2 6.97 -21.27 -5.87
CA ILE A 2 6.23 -20.01 -6.06
C ILE A 2 7.13 -18.74 -6.05
N SER A 3 8.18 -18.72 -5.24
CA SER A 3 9.16 -17.61 -5.20
C SER A 3 9.91 -17.41 -6.52
N SER A 4 10.29 -18.50 -7.21
CA SER A 4 10.93 -18.45 -8.53
C SER A 4 9.99 -17.84 -9.56
N PHE A 5 8.74 -18.30 -9.56
CA PHE A 5 7.72 -17.79 -10.47
C PHE A 5 7.47 -16.30 -10.29
N ARG A 6 7.36 -15.81 -9.04
CA ARG A 6 7.28 -14.37 -8.76
C ARG A 6 8.48 -13.61 -9.34
N ASN A 7 9.69 -14.11 -9.11
CA ASN A 7 10.90 -13.43 -9.61
C ASN A 7 10.91 -13.34 -11.15
N GLU A 8 10.48 -14.39 -11.84
CA GLU A 8 10.32 -14.38 -13.30
C GLU A 8 9.28 -13.33 -13.75
N LEU A 9 8.12 -13.27 -13.09
CA LEU A 9 7.10 -12.25 -13.38
C LEU A 9 7.65 -10.84 -13.14
N THR A 10 8.40 -10.63 -12.06
CA THR A 10 9.05 -9.36 -11.74
C THR A 10 10.01 -8.93 -12.85
N GLU A 11 10.83 -9.85 -13.37
CA GLU A 11 11.76 -9.54 -14.46
C GLU A 11 11.03 -9.24 -15.78
N ILE A 12 9.95 -9.96 -16.09
CA ILE A 12 9.09 -9.65 -17.24
C ILE A 12 8.49 -8.25 -17.10
N CYS A 13 8.01 -7.87 -15.91
CA CYS A 13 7.44 -6.56 -15.66
C CYS A 13 8.47 -5.41 -15.78
N LYS A 14 9.72 -5.62 -15.32
CA LYS A 14 10.81 -4.66 -15.51
C LYS A 14 11.16 -4.46 -16.99
N ASN A 15 10.99 -5.52 -17.79
CA ASN A 15 11.24 -5.55 -19.23
C ASN A 15 12.55 -4.86 -19.64
N LYS A 16 13.65 -5.14 -18.92
CA LYS A 16 14.96 -4.54 -19.22
C LYS A 16 15.36 -4.90 -20.65
N GLY A 17 15.68 -3.88 -21.45
CA GLY A 17 16.03 -4.06 -22.86
C GLY A 17 14.84 -4.26 -23.79
N GLN A 18 13.59 -4.06 -23.32
CA GLN A 18 12.37 -4.12 -24.14
C GLN A 18 12.18 -5.45 -24.88
N LEU A 19 12.55 -6.56 -24.24
CA LEU A 19 12.50 -7.90 -24.82
C LEU A 19 11.08 -8.45 -24.96
N TYR A 20 10.16 -7.98 -24.10
CA TYR A 20 8.79 -8.47 -24.04
C TYR A 20 7.79 -7.48 -24.66
N HIS A 21 6.81 -8.03 -25.36
CA HIS A 21 5.67 -7.27 -25.89
C HIS A 21 4.78 -6.77 -24.75
N TRP A 22 4.16 -5.61 -24.91
CA TRP A 22 3.36 -4.97 -23.85
C TRP A 22 2.26 -5.87 -23.26
N ARG A 23 1.64 -6.74 -24.08
CA ARG A 23 0.66 -7.73 -23.58
C ARG A 23 1.25 -8.75 -22.61
N GLN A 24 2.52 -9.13 -22.78
CA GLN A 24 3.20 -10.04 -21.87
C GLN A 24 3.46 -9.36 -20.52
N ILE A 25 3.83 -8.07 -20.56
CA ILE A 25 4.00 -7.23 -19.37
C ILE A 25 2.67 -7.12 -18.62
N ASP A 26 1.58 -6.81 -19.31
CA ASP A 26 0.25 -6.72 -18.70
C ASP A 26 -0.24 -8.06 -18.14
N SER A 27 0.05 -9.17 -18.82
CA SER A 27 -0.23 -10.51 -18.29
C SER A 27 0.56 -10.75 -17.00
N ALA A 28 1.86 -10.43 -16.97
CA ALA A 28 2.70 -10.60 -15.80
C ALA A 28 2.23 -9.71 -14.63
N ARG A 29 1.85 -8.46 -14.89
CA ARG A 29 1.23 -7.55 -13.90
C ARG A 29 -0.05 -8.15 -13.32
N THR A 30 -0.90 -8.74 -14.16
CA THR A 30 -2.14 -9.42 -13.72
C THR A 30 -1.83 -10.60 -12.80
N PHE A 31 -0.82 -11.40 -13.12
CA PHE A 31 -0.39 -12.51 -12.27
C PHE A 31 0.22 -12.02 -10.94
N LEU A 32 1.03 -10.97 -10.96
CA LEU A 32 1.56 -10.36 -9.74
C LEU A 32 0.44 -9.81 -8.86
N PHE A 33 -0.56 -9.15 -9.45
CA PHE A 33 -1.75 -8.69 -8.76
C PHE A 33 -2.51 -9.86 -8.11
N THR A 34 -2.79 -10.95 -8.83
CA THR A 34 -3.53 -12.07 -8.23
C THR A 34 -2.79 -12.75 -7.09
N LEU A 35 -1.45 -12.67 -7.09
CA LEU A 35 -0.58 -13.24 -6.07
C LEU A 35 -0.16 -12.27 -4.96
N HIS A 36 -0.55 -10.98 -5.05
CA HIS A 36 -0.04 -9.91 -4.17
C HIS A 36 -0.27 -10.21 -2.68
N ARG A 37 -1.34 -10.94 -2.35
CA ARG A 37 -1.68 -11.22 -0.96
C ARG A 37 -0.68 -12.09 -0.20
N ASN A 38 0.01 -13.00 -0.89
CA ASN A 38 0.88 -13.99 -0.25
C ASN A 38 2.37 -13.77 -0.54
N LEU A 39 2.71 -12.89 -1.48
CA LEU A 39 4.05 -12.81 -2.07
C LEU A 39 4.53 -11.37 -2.29
N PHE A 40 4.03 -10.43 -1.50
CA PHE A 40 4.41 -9.03 -1.62
C PHE A 40 5.85 -8.80 -1.13
N THR A 41 6.79 -8.61 -2.06
CA THR A 41 8.16 -8.17 -1.75
C THR A 41 8.38 -6.73 -2.17
N VAL A 42 9.48 -6.14 -1.70
CA VAL A 42 9.90 -4.78 -2.09
C VAL A 42 9.98 -4.63 -3.61
N GLU A 43 10.52 -5.63 -4.32
CA GLU A 43 10.64 -5.57 -5.79
C GLU A 43 9.28 -5.57 -6.49
N VAL A 44 8.29 -6.25 -5.93
CA VAL A 44 6.90 -6.23 -6.44
C VAL A 44 6.26 -4.88 -6.13
N ALA A 45 6.54 -4.30 -4.96
CA ALA A 45 6.11 -2.95 -4.60
C ALA A 45 6.62 -1.90 -5.60
N GLU A 46 7.89 -2.00 -6.02
CA GLU A 46 8.49 -1.13 -7.03
C GLU A 46 7.74 -1.18 -8.37
N ILE A 47 7.34 -2.37 -8.82
CA ILE A 47 6.54 -2.54 -10.04
C ILE A 47 5.20 -1.80 -9.90
N PHE A 48 4.50 -2.00 -8.79
CA PHE A 48 3.22 -1.32 -8.56
C PHE A 48 3.41 0.20 -8.44
N LEU A 49 4.48 0.69 -7.82
CA LEU A 49 4.79 2.11 -7.78
C LEU A 49 5.00 2.70 -9.18
N GLN A 50 5.70 1.99 -10.07
CA GLN A 50 5.86 2.40 -11.47
C GLN A 50 4.52 2.42 -12.23
N MET A 51 3.61 1.50 -11.91
CA MET A 51 2.28 1.45 -12.52
C MET A 51 1.38 2.64 -12.14
N LEU A 52 1.68 3.38 -11.06
CA LEU A 52 0.91 4.58 -10.70
C LEU A 52 0.98 5.68 -11.76
N VAL A 53 2.00 5.67 -12.62
CA VAL A 53 2.16 6.60 -13.75
C VAL A 53 1.87 5.97 -15.11
N ASP A 54 1.28 4.76 -15.14
CA ASP A 54 0.91 4.10 -16.39
C ASP A 54 -0.16 4.90 -17.15
N VAL A 55 -0.19 4.79 -18.48
CA VAL A 55 -1.16 5.49 -19.34
C VAL A 55 -2.59 5.03 -19.05
N HIS A 56 -2.77 3.75 -18.74
CA HIS A 56 -4.09 3.16 -18.51
C HIS A 56 -4.57 3.43 -17.08
N ALA A 57 -5.73 4.08 -16.96
CA ALA A 57 -6.32 4.41 -15.66
C ALA A 57 -6.58 3.18 -14.78
N VAL A 58 -6.95 2.05 -15.40
CA VAL A 58 -7.18 0.78 -14.70
C VAL A 58 -5.91 0.33 -13.97
N TRP A 59 -4.75 0.37 -14.63
CA TRP A 59 -3.49 -0.03 -14.01
C TRP A 59 -3.07 0.87 -12.86
N ARG A 60 -3.32 2.19 -12.98
CA ARG A 60 -3.08 3.14 -11.87
C ARG A 60 -3.94 2.80 -10.65
N HIS A 61 -5.21 2.47 -10.86
CA HIS A 61 -6.12 2.09 -9.78
C HIS A 61 -5.69 0.79 -9.12
N THR A 62 -5.42 -0.27 -9.90
CA THR A 62 -4.94 -1.55 -9.39
C THR A 62 -3.64 -1.40 -8.60
N ALA A 63 -2.72 -0.57 -9.07
CA ALA A 63 -1.48 -0.27 -8.37
C ALA A 63 -1.71 0.41 -7.01
N ALA A 64 -2.59 1.41 -6.97
CA ALA A 64 -2.95 2.11 -5.74
C ALA A 64 -3.53 1.14 -4.70
N ASP A 65 -4.43 0.25 -5.11
CA ASP A 65 -5.01 -0.76 -4.22
C ASP A 65 -3.95 -1.73 -3.68
N CYS A 66 -3.03 -2.20 -4.53
CA CYS A 66 -1.95 -3.09 -4.12
C CYS A 66 -1.01 -2.45 -3.10
N ILE A 67 -0.65 -1.18 -3.32
CA ILE A 67 0.22 -0.43 -2.40
C ILE A 67 -0.50 -0.13 -1.09
N ALA A 68 -1.78 0.28 -1.14
CA ALA A 68 -2.57 0.53 0.06
C ALA A 68 -2.66 -0.72 0.94
N ASN A 69 -2.97 -1.88 0.35
CA ASN A 69 -3.00 -3.15 1.07
C ASN A 69 -1.63 -3.51 1.68
N TYR A 70 -0.54 -3.29 0.94
CA TYR A 70 0.80 -3.52 1.46
C TYR A 70 1.12 -2.63 2.66
N LEU A 71 0.80 -1.34 2.58
CA LEU A 71 1.01 -0.40 3.68
C LEU A 71 0.15 -0.73 4.90
N GLU A 72 -1.08 -1.19 4.69
CA GLU A 72 -1.96 -1.64 5.77
C GLU A 72 -1.36 -2.84 6.51
N TRP A 73 -0.81 -3.82 5.79
CA TRP A 73 -0.20 -5.00 6.39
C TRP A 73 1.14 -4.74 7.08
N ASN A 74 1.88 -3.76 6.58
CA ASN A 74 3.17 -3.35 7.16
C ASN A 74 3.01 -2.15 8.11
N LYS A 75 1.77 -1.83 8.52
CA LYS A 75 1.51 -0.71 9.41
C LYS A 75 2.29 -0.91 10.72
N PRO A 76 3.14 0.06 11.12
CA PRO A 76 3.87 -0.05 12.37
C PRO A 76 2.88 -0.08 13.54
N LEU A 77 3.25 -0.78 14.62
CA LEU A 77 2.44 -0.82 15.83
C LEU A 77 2.24 0.60 16.37
N THR A 78 1.01 1.09 16.25
CA THR A 78 0.65 2.42 16.74
C THR A 78 0.64 2.39 18.27
N LYS A 79 1.61 3.04 18.93
CA LYS A 79 1.50 3.31 20.37
C LYS A 79 0.45 4.40 20.57
N ARG A 80 -0.70 4.04 21.11
CA ARG A 80 -1.68 5.02 21.58
C ARG A 80 -1.09 5.70 22.82
N ILE A 81 -0.56 6.90 22.65
CA ILE A 81 -0.29 7.78 23.78
C ILE A 81 -1.64 8.36 24.16
N LEU A 82 -2.18 7.94 25.30
CA LEU A 82 -3.33 8.61 25.90
C LEU A 82 -2.83 10.03 26.21
N TRP A 83 -3.32 11.00 25.45
CA TRP A 83 -3.02 12.39 25.73
C TRP A 83 -3.79 12.76 26.98
N ASP A 84 -3.08 12.94 28.09
CA ASP A 84 -3.66 13.53 29.28
C ASP A 84 -3.75 15.04 29.06
N PRO A 85 -4.95 15.63 29.11
CA PRO A 85 -5.10 17.07 28.97
C PRO A 85 -4.33 17.78 30.07
N PRO A 86 -3.59 18.87 29.78
CA PRO A 86 -2.99 19.68 30.83
C PRO A 86 -4.09 20.24 31.75
N ASN A 87 -3.82 20.37 33.05
CA ASN A 87 -4.78 20.77 34.09
C ASN A 87 -5.66 22.00 33.75
N LYS A 88 -5.17 22.92 32.92
CA LYS A 88 -5.97 24.06 32.42
C LYS A 88 -7.19 23.64 31.58
N ALA A 89 -7.13 22.54 30.86
CA ALA A 89 -8.23 21.99 30.08
C ALA A 89 -9.31 21.33 30.97
N ILE A 90 -8.91 20.74 32.11
CA ILE A 90 -9.81 20.13 33.09
C ILE A 90 -10.60 21.21 33.87
N LEU A 91 -9.97 22.35 34.15
CA LEU A 91 -10.61 23.53 34.74
C LEU A 91 -11.67 24.17 33.82
N ALA A 92 -11.50 24.04 32.50
CA ALA A 92 -12.47 24.55 31.54
C ALA A 92 -13.73 23.66 31.49
N SER A 93 -13.60 22.33 31.55
CA SER A 93 -14.75 21.42 31.48
C SER A 93 -15.61 21.43 32.75
N THR A 94 -14.99 21.57 33.92
CA THR A 94 -15.69 21.66 35.22
C THR A 94 -16.48 22.96 35.40
N ARG A 95 -16.09 24.05 34.73
CA ARG A 95 -16.89 25.28 34.71
C ARG A 95 -18.21 25.12 33.96
N PHE A 96 -18.27 24.30 32.91
CA PHE A 96 -19.50 24.12 32.12
C PHE A 96 -20.53 23.20 32.78
N THR A 97 -20.11 22.30 33.68
CA THR A 97 -21.05 21.44 34.43
C THR A 97 -21.74 22.16 35.58
N ASN A 98 -21.12 23.20 36.14
CA ASN A 98 -21.66 23.94 37.30
C ASN A 98 -22.64 25.09 36.92
N ILE A 99 -23.06 25.19 35.65
CA ILE A 99 -24.03 26.19 35.18
C ILE A 99 -25.45 25.58 35.03
N LEU A 100 -25.63 24.29 35.31
CA LEU A 100 -26.91 23.57 35.16
C LEU A 100 -27.57 23.13 36.48
N PHE A 101 -27.28 23.79 37.60
CA PHE A 101 -28.04 23.64 38.85
C PHE A 101 -28.53 24.99 39.37
#